data_AF-A0A1V6DQX6-F1
#
_entry.id   AF-A0A1V6DQX6-F1
#
_cell.length_a   1.000
_cell.length_b   1.000
_cell.length_c   1.000
_cell.angle_alpha   90.00
_cell.angle_beta   90.00
_cell.angle_gamma   90.00
#
_symmetry.space_group_name_H-M   'P 1'
#
loop_
_entity.id
_entity.type
_entity.pdbx_description
1 polymer ?
#
loop_
_entity_poly.entity_id
_entity_poly.type
_entity_poly.pdbx_seq_one_letter_code
_entity_poly.pdbx_strand_id
1 'polypeptide(L)'
;MIAWGSIAGVALESLRAARAEGIQAKVLIPRLLYPVAEQVYQEFFASLKKCLVVEQSHQGQLHKIIRMWVNTPASFEALAKSGANPIDPALVLQALRQMAQR
;
A
#
# COMPACT_ATOMS: atom_id res chain seq x y z
N MET A 1 3.71 -0.21 -2.60
CA MET A 1 2.41 -0.36 -1.93
C MET A 1 2.63 -0.75 -0.47
N ILE A 2 1.67 -0.48 0.41
CA ILE A 2 1.68 -0.87 1.82
C ILE A 2 0.37 -1.60 2.08
N ALA A 3 0.40 -2.74 2.77
CA ALA A 3 -0.80 -3.47 3.18
C ALA A 3 -0.57 -4.10 4.55
N TRP A 4 -1.63 -4.42 5.29
CA TRP A 4 -1.51 -4.96 6.65
C TRP A 4 -2.56 -6.01 6.94
N GLY A 5 -2.34 -6.78 8.02
CA GLY A 5 -3.28 -7.81 8.47
C GLY A 5 -3.59 -8.84 7.38
N SER A 6 -4.88 -9.19 7.27
CA SER A 6 -5.38 -10.17 6.31
C SER A 6 -5.17 -9.78 4.83
N ILE A 7 -4.92 -8.50 4.54
CA ILE A 7 -4.73 -7.98 3.17
C ILE A 7 -3.31 -8.22 2.65
N ALA A 8 -2.39 -8.69 3.50
CA ALA A 8 -1.01 -9.03 3.11
C ALA A 8 -0.93 -9.99 1.91
N GLY A 9 -1.77 -11.04 1.89
CA GLY A 9 -1.80 -12.02 0.80
C GLY A 9 -2.20 -11.41 -0.53
N VAL A 10 -3.28 -10.61 -0.51
CA VAL A 10 -3.79 -9.86 -1.68
C VAL A 10 -2.69 -8.97 -2.26
N ALA A 11 -2.00 -8.20 -1.42
CA ALA A 11 -0.94 -7.30 -1.87
C ALA A 11 0.27 -8.04 -2.49
N LEU A 12 0.63 -9.20 -1.96
CA LEU A 12 1.71 -10.02 -2.52
C LEU A 12 1.34 -10.63 -3.87
N GLU A 13 0.10 -11.05 -4.05
CA GLU A 13 -0.41 -11.56 -5.32
C GLU A 13 -0.45 -10.46 -6.38
N SER A 14 -1.04 -9.30 -6.05
CA SER A 14 -1.06 -8.15 -6.96
C SER A 14 0.34 -7.65 -7.30
N LEU A 15 1.29 -7.70 -6.37
CA LEU A 15 2.69 -7.38 -6.64
C LEU A 15 3.30 -8.33 -7.68
N ARG A 16 3.06 -9.64 -7.55
CA ARG A 16 3.55 -10.64 -8.51
C ARG A 16 2.97 -10.38 -9.90
N ALA A 17 1.66 -10.15 -9.98
CA ALA A 17 0.99 -9.84 -11.25
C ALA A 17 1.51 -8.54 -11.88
N ALA A 18 1.65 -7.46 -11.08
CA ALA A 18 2.18 -6.19 -11.57
C ALA A 18 3.62 -6.32 -12.10
N ARG A 19 4.47 -7.07 -11.40
CA ARG A 19 5.85 -7.33 -11.85
C ARG A 19 5.90 -8.16 -13.13
N ALA A 20 4.98 -9.11 -13.32
CA ALA A 20 4.85 -9.87 -14.56
C ALA A 20 4.49 -8.95 -15.76
N GLU A 21 3.87 -7.80 -15.51
CA GLU A 21 3.59 -6.76 -16.51
C GLU A 21 4.71 -5.72 -16.67
N GLY A 22 5.86 -5.92 -16.01
CA GLY A 22 6.98 -4.99 -16.06
C GLY A 22 6.83 -3.76 -15.15
N ILE A 23 5.81 -3.70 -14.29
CA ILE A 23 5.64 -2.61 -13.33
C ILE A 23 6.66 -2.76 -12.20
N GLN A 24 7.53 -1.76 -12.05
CA GLN A 24 8.50 -1.71 -10.95
C GLN A 24 7.78 -1.34 -9.64
N ALA A 25 7.42 -2.37 -8.87
CA ALA A 25 6.75 -2.21 -7.59
C ALA A 25 7.47 -2.98 -6.46
N LYS A 26 7.30 -2.48 -5.23
CA LYS A 26 7.66 -3.15 -3.97
C LYS A 26 6.54 -3.00 -2.95
N VAL A 27 6.51 -3.90 -1.97
CA VAL A 27 5.50 -3.92 -0.91
C VAL A 27 6.16 -3.87 0.47
N LEU A 28 5.56 -3.12 1.39
CA LEU A 28 5.85 -3.17 2.82
C LEU A 28 4.62 -3.70 3.55
N ILE A 29 4.81 -4.67 4.44
CA ILE A 29 3.73 -5.29 5.23
C ILE A 29 4.08 -5.13 6.71
N PRO A 30 3.68 -4.02 7.36
CA PRO A 30 3.97 -3.81 8.77
C PRO A 30 3.23 -4.83 9.64
N ARG A 31 3.95 -5.41 10.61
CA ARG A 31 3.36 -6.25 11.68
C ARG A 31 3.03 -5.46 12.94
N LEU A 32 3.70 -4.33 13.13
CA LEU A 32 3.44 -3.35 14.19
C LEU A 32 2.89 -2.08 13.54
N LEU A 33 1.71 -1.65 13.95
CA LEU A 33 1.09 -0.41 13.43
C LEU A 33 1.40 0.81 14.29
N TYR A 34 1.47 0.63 15.60
CA TYR A 34 1.74 1.68 16.56
C TYR A 34 2.53 1.14 17.78
N PRO A 35 3.61 1.80 18.22
CA PRO A 35 4.20 3.02 17.68
C PRO A 35 4.73 2.83 16.23
N VAL A 36 4.68 3.90 15.42
CA VAL A 36 5.11 3.85 14.02
C VAL A 36 6.63 3.69 13.96
N ALA A 37 7.11 2.68 13.24
CA ALA A 37 8.55 2.49 13.01
C ALA A 37 9.07 3.46 11.94
N GLU A 38 9.18 4.74 12.28
CA GLU A 38 9.43 5.85 11.34
C GLU A 38 10.60 5.57 10.36
N GLN A 39 11.73 5.11 10.87
CA GLN A 39 12.92 4.81 10.06
C GLN A 39 12.63 3.77 8.95
N VAL A 40 11.87 2.72 9.26
CA VAL A 40 11.50 1.68 8.28
C VAL A 40 10.66 2.26 7.14
N TYR A 41 9.73 3.16 7.46
CA TYR A 41 8.92 3.84 6.45
C TYR A 41 9.76 4.83 5.63
N GLN A 42 10.67 5.57 6.26
CA GLN A 42 11.57 6.50 5.56
C GLN A 42 12.45 5.76 4.54
N GLU A 43 13.10 4.66 4.95
CA GLU A 43 13.91 3.81 4.07
C GLU A 43 13.06 3.19 2.96
N PHE A 44 11.84 2.75 3.28
CA PHE A 44 10.91 2.23 2.29
C PHE A 44 10.51 3.30 1.26
N PHE A 45 10.25 4.53 1.70
CA PHE A 45 9.82 5.64 0.85
C PHE A 45 10.96 6.30 0.06
N ALA A 46 12.22 6.16 0.48
CA ALA A 46 13.37 6.82 -0.14
C ALA A 46 13.46 6.65 -1.67
N SER A 47 13.05 5.50 -2.20
CA SER A 47 13.06 5.21 -3.64
C SER A 47 11.70 5.38 -4.34
N LEU A 48 10.67 5.86 -3.64
CA LEU A 48 9.29 5.87 -4.11
C LEU A 48 8.80 7.29 -4.42
N LYS A 49 8.34 7.50 -5.65
CA LYS A 49 7.59 8.71 -6.03
C LYS A 49 6.10 8.60 -5.66
N LYS A 50 5.60 7.36 -5.61
CA LYS A 50 4.18 7.06 -5.41
C LYS A 50 4.03 5.84 -4.51
N CYS A 51 3.01 5.83 -3.66
CA CYS A 51 2.68 4.67 -2.86
C CYS A 51 1.17 4.57 -2.59
N LEU A 52 0.63 3.36 -2.80
CA LEU A 52 -0.73 2.98 -2.46
C LEU A 52 -0.76 2.25 -1.13
N VAL A 53 -1.59 2.69 -0.19
CA VAL A 53 -1.95 1.93 1.01
C VAL A 53 -3.22 1.13 0.70
N VAL A 54 -3.15 -0.19 0.77
CA VAL A 54 -4.28 -1.09 0.54
C VAL A 54 -4.76 -1.58 1.90
N GLU A 55 -5.99 -1.23 2.26
CA GLU A 55 -6.53 -1.56 3.57
C GLU A 55 -8.04 -1.80 3.58
N GLN A 56 -8.46 -2.79 4.36
CA GLN A 56 -9.87 -3.07 4.60
C GLN A 56 -10.36 -2.24 5.78
N SER A 57 -10.55 -0.94 5.56
CA SER A 57 -11.04 -0.01 6.57
C SER A 57 -11.99 1.00 5.95
N HIS A 58 -12.86 1.57 6.78
CA HIS A 58 -13.82 2.59 6.32
C HIS A 58 -13.15 3.95 6.08
N GLN A 59 -12.12 4.28 6.84
CA GLN A 59 -11.55 5.63 6.86
C GLN A 59 -10.09 5.73 6.40
N GLY A 60 -9.48 4.65 5.90
CA GLY A 60 -8.06 4.66 5.56
C GLY A 60 -7.19 4.87 6.81
N GLN A 61 -7.43 4.07 7.85
CA GLN A 61 -6.83 4.27 9.17
C GLN A 61 -5.31 4.13 9.12
N LEU A 62 -4.78 3.12 8.43
CA LEU A 62 -3.34 2.95 8.32
C LEU A 62 -2.72 4.08 7.50
N HIS A 63 -3.36 4.47 6.39
CA HIS A 63 -2.92 5.61 5.58
C HIS A 63 -2.79 6.88 6.42
N LYS A 64 -3.81 7.18 7.24
CA LYS A 64 -3.80 8.35 8.12
C LYS A 64 -2.72 8.27 9.20
N ILE A 65 -2.57 7.11 9.86
CA ILE A 65 -1.53 6.91 10.88
C ILE A 65 -0.14 7.15 10.28
N ILE A 66 0.19 6.59 9.12
CA ILE A 66 1.50 6.77 8.48
C ILE A 66 1.76 8.26 8.18
N ARG A 67 0.78 8.97 7.62
CA ARG A 67 0.91 10.41 7.28
C ARG A 67 1.10 11.31 8.49
N MET A 68 0.65 10.91 9.67
CA MET A 68 0.83 11.70 10.89
C MET A 68 2.27 11.66 11.40
N TRP A 69 3.01 10.58 11.14
CA TRP A 69 4.32 10.32 11.76
C TRP A 69 5.49 10.38 10.78
N VAL A 70 5.27 10.25 9.47
CA VAL A 70 6.35 10.12 8.49
C VAL A 70 6.09 10.98 7.25
N ASN A 71 7.13 11.60 6.71
CA ASN A 71 7.08 12.24 5.40
C ASN A 71 6.79 11.19 4.31
N THR A 72 5.70 11.37 3.58
CA THR A 72 5.23 10.41 2.57
C THR A 72 5.65 10.84 1.16
N PRO A 73 5.67 9.92 0.18
CA PRO A 73 5.89 10.25 -1.23
C PRO A 73 4.88 11.29 -1.75
N ALA A 74 5.23 11.96 -2.86
CA ALA A 74 4.41 13.01 -3.47
C ALA A 74 2.98 12.56 -3.81
N SER A 75 2.83 11.32 -4.30
CA SER A 75 1.52 10.64 -4.37
C SER A 75 1.47 9.56 -3.29
N PHE A 76 0.65 9.78 -2.28
CA PHE A 76 0.40 8.84 -1.19
C PHE A 76 -1.09 8.61 -1.04
N GLU A 77 -1.60 7.59 -1.72
CA GLU A 77 -3.02 7.32 -1.90
C GLU A 77 -3.46 6.10 -1.09
N ALA A 78 -4.77 5.98 -0.84
CA ALA A 78 -5.35 4.83 -0.15
C ALA A 78 -6.40 4.14 -1.02
N LEU A 79 -6.28 2.82 -1.15
CA LEU A 79 -7.37 1.93 -1.56
C LEU A 79 -7.99 1.38 -0.29
N ALA A 80 -8.93 2.14 0.27
CA ALA A 80 -9.67 1.79 1.48
C ALA A 80 -11.04 1.21 1.10
N LYS A 81 -11.29 -0.04 1.47
CA LYS A 81 -12.59 -0.69 1.24
C LYS A 81 -13.16 -1.18 2.56
N SER A 82 -14.40 -0.81 2.86
CA SER A 82 -15.12 -1.30 4.04
C SER A 82 -16.00 -2.50 3.71
N GLY A 83 -16.48 -3.17 4.76
CA GLY A 83 -17.35 -4.35 4.66
C GLY A 83 -16.61 -5.66 4.84
N ALA A 84 -17.33 -6.78 4.81
CA ALA A 84 -16.79 -8.12 5.08
C ALA A 84 -16.07 -8.74 3.86
N ASN A 85 -16.38 -8.28 2.66
CA ASN A 85 -15.80 -8.84 1.44
C ASN A 85 -14.32 -8.46 1.31
N PRO A 86 -13.42 -9.44 1.09
CA PRO A 86 -12.00 -9.16 0.92
C PRO A 86 -11.77 -8.29 -0.32
N ILE A 87 -10.67 -7.55 -0.30
CA ILE A 87 -10.21 -6.78 -1.46
C ILE A 87 -9.71 -7.76 -2.52
N ASP A 88 -10.21 -7.62 -3.75
CA ASP A 88 -9.80 -8.44 -4.89
C ASP A 88 -8.38 -8.06 -5.35
N PRO A 89 -7.45 -9.02 -5.53
CA PRO A 89 -6.12 -8.76 -6.08
C PRO A 89 -6.13 -8.04 -7.44
N ALA A 90 -7.14 -8.30 -8.29
CA ALA A 90 -7.27 -7.66 -9.60
C ALA A 90 -7.59 -6.16 -9.48
N LEU A 91 -8.36 -5.76 -8.46
CA LEU A 91 -8.64 -4.36 -8.17
C LEU A 91 -7.36 -3.62 -7.76
N VAL A 92 -6.52 -4.24 -6.94
CA VAL A 92 -5.23 -3.67 -6.53
C VAL A 92 -4.29 -3.57 -7.73
N LEU A 93 -4.23 -4.60 -8.59
CA LEU A 93 -3.45 -4.58 -9.83
C LEU A 93 -3.87 -3.43 -10.74
N GLN A 94 -5.18 -3.21 -10.92
CA GLN A 94 -5.69 -2.09 -11.72
C GLN A 94 -5.23 -0.73 -11.15
N ALA A 95 -5.28 -0.55 -9.84
CA ALA A 95 -4.78 0.66 -9.19
C ALA A 95 -3.28 0.86 -9.44
N LEU A 96 -2.47 -0.21 -9.36
CA LEU A 96 -1.03 -0.14 -9.65
C LEU A 96 -0.75 0.26 -11.10
N ARG A 97 -1.51 -0.27 -12.07
CA ARG A 97 -1.41 0.13 -13.49
C ARG A 97 -1.68 1.63 -13.67
N GLN A 98 -2.74 2.14 -13.06
CA GLN A 98 -3.08 3.57 -13.12
C GLN A 98 -1.98 4.44 -12.51
N MET A 99 -1.40 4.02 -11.39
CA MET A 99 -0.29 4.75 -10.76
C MET A 99 0.98 4.75 -11.61
N ALA A 100 1.24 3.66 -12.35
CA ALA A 100 2.40 3.52 -13.22
C ALA A 100 2.31 4.36 -14.51
N GLN A 101 1.09 4.66 -14.97
CA GLN A 101 0.83 5.47 -16.18
C GLN A 101 0.86 6.99 -15.93
N ARG A 102 0.51 7.41 -14.72
CA ARG A 102 0.63 8.81 -14.27
C ARG A 102 2.09 9.17 -14.00
#